data_AF-A0A093PZD1-F1
#
_entry.id   AF-A0A093PZD1-F1
#
_cell.length_a   1.000
_cell.length_b   1.000
_cell.length_c   1.000
_cell.angle_alpha   90.00
_cell.angle_beta   90.00
_cell.angle_gamma   90.00
#
_symmetry.space_group_name_H-M   'P 1'
#
loop_
_entity.id
_entity.type
_entity.pdbx_description
1 polymer ?
#
loop_
_entity_poly.entity_id
_entity_poly.type
_entity_poly.pdbx_seq_one_letter_code
_entity_poly.pdbx_strand_id
1 'polypeptide(L)'
;GESVTWVIFLISYWGEQIGQKIRKISDCFHCQVYPYPESEASREDTITGLHSQIQDLSVVLEETEQYLAQVLDKVALALPAWRVQVQKMKAIYLILNQCSFDVTEKCLIAEVWCPVRDLTQVQDALRQGSSGSSVECFVQRVPTSESPPTLIRTNKFTAGFQSIVDAYGVASYQEGNPGSEGHGSHICPHQIWLTFFEGRYLILLMGAFSIYTGFIYNECFSKATVIFPSAWSVATMANHSSWSSAYLATHPSLTLDPNVTGVFRGPYPFGIDPIWSLATNHLNFLNSFKMKMSVVLGIVHMGFGVVLGVFNHLHFKQRHRLVLEFLPEMIFLLALFGYLVFLIFYKWLKYSAADSRVAPSILIHFIDMFLFTSNVENLPLYQGQVPVQTVLVVLALASVPVLLLGTPLYLWCRQRAPSRPVATGEQEPLLDGQEAGNSVNATKEDVESGGHSPDAK
;
A
#
# COMPACT_ATOMS: atom_id res chain seq x y z
N GLY A 1 36.74 9.17 21.90
CA GLY A 1 37.20 10.41 22.55
C GLY A 1 37.72 11.36 21.50
N GLU A 2 37.60 12.66 21.70
CA GLU A 2 38.15 13.68 20.80
C GLU A 2 39.67 13.79 20.97
N SER A 3 40.40 14.03 19.87
CA SER A 3 41.85 14.23 19.90
C SER A 3 42.18 15.63 20.42
N VAL A 4 42.83 15.73 21.58
CA VAL A 4 43.25 17.00 22.19
C VAL A 4 44.72 17.27 21.89
N THR A 5 45.03 18.49 21.41
CA THR A 5 46.41 18.94 21.19
C THR A 5 47.01 19.50 22.48
N TRP A 6 48.09 18.88 22.96
CA TRP A 6 48.83 19.35 24.12
C TRP A 6 50.01 20.24 23.71
N VAL A 7 50.21 21.35 24.41
CA VAL A 7 51.36 22.25 24.22
C VAL A 7 52.28 22.14 25.43
N ILE A 8 53.56 21.87 25.19
CA ILE A 8 54.59 21.78 26.22
C ILE A 8 55.32 23.13 26.30
N PHE A 9 55.47 23.69 27.51
CA PHE A 9 56.22 24.92 27.75
C PHE A 9 57.11 24.77 28.98
N LEU A 10 58.25 25.48 28.98
CA LEU A 10 59.21 25.50 30.08
C LEU A 10 59.22 26.89 30.71
N ILE A 11 59.14 26.95 32.04
CA ILE A 11 59.24 28.21 32.81
C ILE A 11 60.50 28.15 33.67
N SER A 12 61.47 29.01 33.37
CA SER A 12 62.63 29.24 34.23
C SER A 12 62.34 30.40 35.18
N TYR A 13 62.60 30.21 36.47
CA TYR A 13 62.44 31.24 37.50
C TYR A 13 63.56 31.12 38.52
N TRP A 14 63.87 32.21 39.22
CA TRP A 14 64.85 32.24 40.29
C TRP A 14 64.18 32.71 41.58
N GLY A 15 64.19 31.87 42.63
CA GLY A 15 63.58 32.14 43.93
C GLY A 15 62.36 31.25 44.26
N GLU A 16 62.33 30.72 45.49
CA GLU A 16 61.35 29.71 45.93
C GLU A 16 59.91 30.24 46.02
N GLN A 17 59.73 31.50 46.43
CA GLN A 17 58.41 32.14 46.51
C GLN A 17 57.74 32.32 45.14
N ILE A 18 58.54 32.49 44.07
CA ILE A 18 58.04 32.63 42.69
C ILE A 18 57.62 31.25 42.16
N GLY A 19 58.40 30.20 42.43
CA GLY A 19 58.05 28.83 42.06
C GLY A 19 56.72 28.35 42.63
N GLN A 20 56.45 28.66 43.91
CA GLN A 20 55.16 28.32 44.54
C GLN A 20 53.98 29.06 43.92
N LYS A 21 54.16 30.32 43.49
CA LYS A 21 53.12 31.07 42.75
C LYS A 21 52.88 30.48 41.37
N ILE A 22 53.93 30.13 40.64
CA ILE A 22 53.82 29.49 39.32
C ILE A 22 53.06 28.17 39.42
N ARG A 23 53.39 27.30 40.40
CA ARG A 23 52.69 26.03 40.60
C ARG A 23 51.19 26.21 40.81
N LYS A 24 50.78 27.17 41.66
CA LYS A 24 49.36 27.52 41.85
C LYS A 24 48.67 27.97 40.56
N ILE A 25 49.36 28.75 39.72
CA ILE A 25 48.82 29.19 38.43
C ILE A 25 48.69 27.99 37.47
N SER A 26 49.70 27.12 37.40
CA SER A 26 49.66 25.89 36.61
C SER A 26 48.50 24.98 37.01
N ASP A 27 48.26 24.83 38.31
CA ASP A 27 47.15 24.03 38.84
C ASP A 27 45.78 24.63 38.46
N CYS A 28 45.64 25.97 38.50
CA CYS A 28 44.42 26.66 38.05
C CYS A 28 44.09 26.47 36.57
N PHE A 29 45.11 26.31 35.71
CA PHE A 29 44.94 26.02 34.28
C PHE A 29 44.96 24.53 33.94
N HIS A 30 44.88 23.65 34.96
CA HIS A 30 44.96 22.20 34.81
C HIS A 30 46.20 21.71 34.05
N CYS A 31 47.31 22.45 34.15
CA CYS A 31 48.58 22.05 33.56
C CYS A 31 49.21 20.91 34.37
N GLN A 32 49.65 19.86 33.69
CA GLN A 32 50.42 18.79 34.33
C GLN A 32 51.88 19.22 34.49
N VAL A 33 52.35 19.30 35.73
CA VAL A 33 53.73 19.71 36.05
C VAL A 33 54.57 18.46 36.31
N TYR A 34 55.66 18.30 35.56
CA TYR A 34 56.61 17.19 35.71
C TYR A 34 57.92 17.68 36.38
N PRO A 35 58.50 16.90 37.32
CA PRO A 35 59.78 17.25 37.91
C PRO A 35 60.90 17.13 36.86
N TYR A 36 61.75 18.15 36.75
CA TYR A 36 62.87 18.17 35.81
C TYR A 36 64.21 18.02 36.58
N PRO A 37 64.97 16.92 36.38
CA PRO A 37 66.26 16.73 37.04
C PRO A 37 67.32 17.76 36.58
N GLU A 38 68.10 18.29 37.51
CA GLU A 38 69.13 19.31 37.22
C GLU A 38 70.42 18.73 36.60
N SER A 39 70.71 17.46 36.86
CA SER A 39 71.91 16.76 36.35
C SER A 39 71.61 15.93 35.12
N GLU A 40 72.51 15.96 34.13
CA GLU A 40 72.39 15.20 32.88
C GLU A 40 72.32 13.68 33.13
N ALA A 41 73.17 13.16 34.02
CA ALA A 41 73.17 11.73 34.37
C ALA A 41 71.84 11.29 35.02
N SER A 42 71.31 12.07 35.96
CA SER A 42 70.01 11.77 36.59
C SER A 42 68.86 11.84 35.58
N ARG A 43 68.96 12.69 34.56
CA ARG A 43 67.96 12.79 33.49
C ARG A 43 67.96 11.53 32.62
N GLU A 44 69.14 11.03 32.25
CA GLU A 44 69.29 9.76 31.52
C GLU A 44 68.73 8.57 32.32
N ASP A 45 68.98 8.51 33.62
CA ASP A 45 68.42 7.48 34.52
C ASP A 45 66.88 7.55 34.58
N THR A 46 66.30 8.75 34.67
CA THR A 46 64.83 8.90 34.68
C THR A 46 64.19 8.52 33.34
N ILE A 47 64.82 8.87 32.22
CA ILE A 47 64.32 8.53 30.87
C ILE A 47 64.37 7.01 30.67
N THR A 48 65.46 6.36 31.05
CA THR A 48 65.60 4.90 30.94
C THR A 48 64.61 4.17 31.84
N GLY A 49 64.38 4.64 33.07
CA GLY A 49 63.35 4.11 33.97
C GLY A 49 61.93 4.27 33.42
N LEU A 50 61.58 5.45 32.90
CA LEU A 50 60.27 5.69 32.29
C LEU A 50 60.06 4.84 31.03
N HIS A 51 61.08 4.67 30.19
CA HIS A 51 61.00 3.76 29.04
C HIS A 51 60.73 2.31 29.47
N SER A 52 61.37 1.83 30.55
CA SER A 52 61.07 0.49 31.08
C SER A 52 59.63 0.40 31.58
N GLN A 53 59.15 1.39 32.33
CA GLN A 53 57.76 1.39 32.84
C GLN A 53 56.72 1.46 31.72
N ILE A 54 56.96 2.26 30.68
CA ILE A 54 56.09 2.34 29.49
C ILE A 54 56.07 0.99 28.77
N GLN A 55 57.21 0.30 28.68
CA GLN A 55 57.30 -1.01 28.07
C GLN A 55 56.54 -2.07 28.88
N ASP A 56 56.65 -2.05 30.22
CA ASP A 56 55.91 -2.98 31.07
C ASP A 56 54.38 -2.74 30.97
N LEU A 57 53.97 -1.46 30.98
CA LEU A 57 52.57 -1.06 30.82
C LEU A 57 51.99 -1.44 29.46
N SER A 58 52.76 -1.29 28.37
CA SER A 58 52.30 -1.66 27.03
C SER A 58 52.08 -3.16 26.89
N VAL A 59 52.97 -3.97 27.48
CA VAL A 59 52.81 -5.44 27.53
C VAL A 59 51.55 -5.83 28.31
N VAL A 60 51.32 -5.22 29.48
CA VAL A 60 50.11 -5.50 30.27
C VAL A 60 48.85 -5.08 29.51
N LEU A 61 48.87 -3.91 28.84
CA LEU A 61 47.74 -3.42 28.07
C LEU A 61 47.40 -4.37 26.91
N GLU A 62 48.41 -4.81 26.16
CA GLU A 62 48.24 -5.76 25.07
C GLU A 62 47.65 -7.10 25.56
N GLU A 63 48.16 -7.66 26.64
CA GLU A 63 47.62 -8.89 27.24
C GLU A 63 46.15 -8.71 27.69
N THR A 64 45.80 -7.56 28.28
CA THR A 64 44.42 -7.29 28.69
C THR A 64 43.47 -7.11 27.50
N GLU A 65 43.92 -6.46 26.43
CA GLU A 65 43.15 -6.32 25.20
C GLU A 65 42.94 -7.67 24.52
N GLN A 66 43.98 -8.51 24.47
CA GLN A 66 43.89 -9.87 23.94
C GLN A 66 42.92 -10.72 24.77
N TYR A 67 42.99 -10.65 26.09
CA TYR A 67 42.05 -11.35 26.98
C TYR A 67 40.60 -10.87 26.76
N LEU A 68 40.39 -9.55 26.67
CA LEU A 68 39.08 -8.97 26.40
C LEU A 68 38.54 -9.43 25.04
N ALA A 69 39.38 -9.43 23.99
CA ALA A 69 39.00 -9.89 22.66
C ALA A 69 38.58 -11.37 22.67
N GLN A 70 39.32 -12.24 23.37
CA GLN A 70 38.97 -13.66 23.52
C GLN A 70 37.64 -13.86 24.24
N VAL A 71 37.35 -13.07 25.28
CA VAL A 71 36.06 -13.11 25.99
C VAL A 71 34.93 -12.61 25.08
N LEU A 72 35.16 -11.51 24.36
CA LEU A 72 34.18 -10.94 23.44
C LEU A 72 33.85 -11.91 22.31
N ASP A 73 34.83 -12.62 21.74
CA ASP A 73 34.60 -13.63 20.71
C ASP A 73 33.75 -14.79 21.23
N LYS A 74 34.03 -15.29 22.45
CA LYS A 74 33.22 -16.33 23.09
C LYS A 74 31.78 -15.88 23.30
N VAL A 75 31.58 -14.64 23.76
CA VAL A 75 30.24 -14.07 23.97
C VAL A 75 29.53 -13.83 22.63
N ALA A 76 30.24 -13.32 21.61
CA ALA A 76 29.67 -13.04 20.29
C ALA A 76 29.09 -14.30 19.62
N LEU A 77 29.72 -15.46 19.82
CA LEU A 77 29.21 -16.74 19.34
C LEU A 77 27.94 -17.21 20.10
N ALA A 78 27.87 -16.98 21.42
CA ALA A 78 26.75 -17.42 22.25
C ALA A 78 25.55 -16.46 22.24
N LEU A 79 25.78 -15.16 21.99
CA LEU A 79 24.79 -14.09 22.12
C LEU A 79 23.53 -14.30 21.25
N PRO A 80 23.60 -14.74 19.98
CA PRO A 80 22.40 -14.96 19.17
C PRO A 80 21.47 -16.03 19.77
N ALA A 81 22.04 -17.11 20.30
CA ALA A 81 21.26 -18.19 20.92
C ALA A 81 20.60 -17.72 22.23
N TRP A 82 21.36 -17.03 23.10
CA TRP A 82 20.82 -16.46 24.34
C TRP A 82 19.72 -15.43 24.07
N ARG A 83 19.90 -14.58 23.05
CA ARG A 83 18.87 -13.61 22.65
C ARG A 83 17.57 -14.30 22.27
N VAL A 84 17.62 -15.36 21.47
CA VAL A 84 16.43 -16.14 21.08
C VAL A 84 15.78 -16.80 22.30
N GLN A 85 16.57 -17.39 23.21
CA GLN A 85 16.04 -18.02 24.43
C GLN A 85 15.32 -17.02 25.33
N VAL A 86 15.93 -15.86 25.59
CA VAL A 86 15.33 -14.81 26.43
C VAL A 86 14.08 -14.23 25.76
N GLN A 87 14.08 -14.01 24.45
CA GLN A 87 12.90 -13.55 23.72
C GLN A 87 11.75 -14.56 23.77
N LYS A 88 12.03 -15.85 23.59
CA LYS A 88 11.03 -16.92 23.72
C LYS A 88 10.46 -16.98 25.14
N MET A 89 11.32 -16.95 26.16
CA MET A 89 10.90 -16.98 27.56
C MET A 89 10.02 -15.76 27.90
N LYS A 90 10.41 -14.56 27.46
CA LYS A 90 9.61 -13.34 27.63
C LYS A 90 8.23 -13.46 26.96
N ALA A 91 8.17 -14.01 25.75
CA ALA A 91 6.90 -14.21 25.04
C ALA A 91 5.99 -15.20 25.78
N ILE A 92 6.54 -16.30 26.32
CA ILE A 92 5.79 -17.28 27.11
C ILE A 92 5.18 -16.61 28.35
N TYR A 93 5.98 -15.86 29.13
CA TYR A 93 5.46 -15.16 30.30
C TYR A 93 4.42 -14.09 29.96
N LEU A 94 4.55 -13.41 28.81
CA LEU A 94 3.55 -12.45 28.36
C LEU A 94 2.19 -13.12 28.11
N ILE A 95 2.18 -14.31 27.49
CA ILE A 95 0.95 -15.07 27.24
C ILE A 95 0.39 -15.63 28.55
N LEU A 96 1.23 -16.17 29.45
CA LEU A 96 0.78 -16.66 30.76
C LEU A 96 0.12 -15.54 31.59
N ASN A 97 0.61 -14.31 31.47
CA ASN A 97 0.01 -13.14 32.13
C ASN A 97 -1.39 -12.77 31.59
N GLN A 98 -1.78 -13.27 30.41
CA GLN A 98 -3.13 -13.08 29.83
C GLN A 98 -4.10 -14.21 30.23
N CYS A 99 -3.61 -15.30 30.82
CA CYS A 99 -4.45 -16.40 31.28
C CYS A 99 -5.11 -16.06 32.62
N SER A 100 -6.33 -16.55 32.82
CA SER A 100 -6.96 -16.50 34.13
C SER A 100 -6.44 -17.64 35.00
N PHE A 101 -6.22 -17.36 36.28
CA PHE A 101 -5.74 -18.35 37.25
C PHE A 101 -6.91 -18.86 38.07
N ASP A 102 -7.17 -20.16 38.01
CA ASP A 102 -8.12 -20.79 38.91
C ASP A 102 -7.45 -21.25 40.21
N VAL A 103 -7.88 -20.64 41.32
CA VAL A 103 -7.30 -20.88 42.65
C VAL A 103 -7.63 -22.27 43.17
N THR A 104 -8.74 -22.87 42.72
CA THR A 104 -9.21 -24.17 43.20
C THR A 104 -8.42 -25.34 42.63
N GLU A 105 -8.20 -25.38 41.31
CA GLU A 105 -7.52 -26.51 40.67
C GLU A 105 -6.03 -26.24 40.41
N LYS A 106 -5.52 -25.03 40.72
CA LYS A 106 -4.18 -24.57 40.32
C LYS A 106 -3.96 -24.69 38.81
N CYS A 107 -5.02 -24.46 38.04
CA CYS A 107 -5.02 -24.53 36.59
C CYS A 107 -5.07 -23.13 35.99
N LEU A 108 -4.50 -22.98 34.79
CA LEU A 108 -4.61 -21.77 33.99
C LEU A 108 -5.69 -21.99 32.93
N ILE A 109 -6.62 -21.04 32.82
CA ILE A 109 -7.68 -21.05 31.83
C ILE A 109 -7.39 -19.93 30.83
N ALA A 110 -7.52 -20.23 29.55
CA ALA A 110 -7.30 -19.28 28.46
C ALA A 110 -8.35 -19.47 27.38
N GLU A 111 -8.94 -18.36 26.93
CA GLU A 111 -9.82 -18.31 25.77
C GLU A 111 -9.01 -17.86 24.56
N VAL A 112 -9.03 -18.64 23.48
CA VAL A 112 -8.17 -18.40 22.32
C VAL A 112 -8.95 -18.63 21.03
N TRP A 113 -8.78 -17.71 20.07
CA TRP A 113 -9.27 -17.90 18.72
C TRP A 113 -8.39 -18.90 17.96
N CYS A 114 -9.00 -19.98 17.48
CA CYS A 114 -8.32 -21.01 16.70
C CYS A 114 -9.10 -21.30 15.41
N PRO A 115 -8.43 -21.35 14.24
CA PRO A 115 -9.07 -21.81 13.01
C PRO A 115 -9.60 -23.23 13.18
N VAL A 116 -10.86 -23.46 12.82
CA VAL A 116 -11.53 -24.78 12.97
C VAL A 116 -10.74 -25.91 12.29
N ARG A 117 -10.02 -25.61 11.21
CA ARG A 117 -9.17 -26.56 10.47
C ARG A 117 -7.91 -26.98 11.21
N ASP A 118 -7.37 -26.12 12.08
CA ASP A 118 -6.09 -26.35 12.77
C ASP A 118 -6.28 -26.88 14.20
N LEU A 119 -7.53 -27.06 14.63
CA LEU A 119 -7.87 -27.53 15.98
C LEU A 119 -7.20 -28.88 16.32
N THR A 120 -7.10 -29.80 15.36
CA THR A 120 -6.46 -31.10 15.60
C THR A 120 -4.98 -30.95 15.90
N GLN A 121 -4.29 -30.04 15.21
CA GLN A 121 -2.87 -29.77 15.44
C GLN A 121 -2.63 -29.18 16.83
N VAL A 122 -3.52 -28.31 17.30
CA VAL A 122 -3.46 -27.75 18.66
C VAL A 122 -3.67 -28.84 19.72
N GLN A 123 -4.65 -29.73 19.53
CA GLN A 123 -4.89 -30.85 20.44
C GLN A 123 -3.69 -31.80 20.52
N ASP A 124 -3.06 -32.10 19.39
CA ASP A 124 -1.87 -32.96 19.36
C ASP A 124 -0.66 -32.29 20.03
N ALA A 125 -0.46 -30.98 19.82
CA ALA A 125 0.60 -30.22 20.50
C ALA A 125 0.40 -30.18 22.03
N LEU A 126 -0.84 -30.04 22.50
CA LEU A 126 -1.17 -30.07 23.92
C LEU A 126 -0.97 -31.45 24.54
N ARG A 127 -1.33 -32.54 23.83
CA ARG A 127 -1.06 -33.92 24.27
C ARG A 127 0.44 -34.19 24.39
N GLN A 128 1.23 -33.72 23.43
CA GLN A 128 2.69 -33.84 23.49
C GLN A 128 3.28 -33.04 24.66
N GLY A 129 2.80 -31.82 24.90
CA GLY A 129 3.24 -30.99 26.03
C GLY A 129 2.86 -31.55 27.40
N SER A 130 1.68 -32.16 27.50
CA SER A 130 1.16 -32.78 28.73
C SER A 130 1.78 -34.14 29.04
N SER A 131 2.40 -34.81 28.06
CA SER A 131 3.04 -36.14 28.25
C SER A 131 4.12 -36.18 29.35
N GLY A 132 4.64 -35.03 29.79
CA GLY A 132 5.57 -34.92 30.92
C GLY A 132 4.92 -34.58 32.27
N SER A 133 3.61 -34.36 32.33
CA SER A 133 2.85 -33.96 33.52
C SER A 133 1.70 -34.92 33.81
N SER A 134 1.32 -35.08 35.08
CA SER A 134 0.21 -35.97 35.49
C SER A 134 -1.19 -35.43 35.15
N VAL A 135 -1.31 -34.19 34.66
CA VAL A 135 -2.59 -33.53 34.35
C VAL A 135 -2.75 -33.42 32.84
N GLU A 136 -3.84 -33.96 32.30
CA GLU A 136 -4.17 -33.85 30.88
C GLU A 136 -4.64 -32.43 30.55
N CYS A 137 -3.99 -31.80 29.54
CA CYS A 137 -4.49 -30.55 28.98
C CYS A 137 -5.68 -30.84 28.05
N PHE A 138 -6.79 -30.14 28.25
CA PHE A 138 -8.00 -30.29 27.43
C PHE A 138 -8.36 -28.99 26.69
N VAL A 139 -9.12 -29.13 25.60
CA VAL A 139 -9.62 -28.01 24.79
C VAL A 139 -11.12 -28.16 24.63
N GLN A 140 -11.86 -27.11 24.99
CA GLN A 140 -13.32 -27.06 24.84
C GLN A 140 -13.70 -25.93 23.87
N ARG A 141 -14.66 -26.21 22.98
CA ARG A 141 -15.24 -25.18 22.11
C ARG A 141 -16.31 -24.41 22.89
N VAL A 142 -16.13 -23.09 22.98
CA VAL A 142 -17.09 -22.19 23.62
C VAL A 142 -17.87 -21.45 22.53
N PRO A 143 -19.22 -21.49 22.52
CA PRO A 143 -20.01 -20.65 21.63
C PRO A 143 -19.93 -19.19 22.10
N THR A 144 -19.63 -18.26 21.20
CA THR A 144 -19.56 -16.83 21.48
C THR A 144 -20.31 -16.03 20.41
N SER A 145 -20.82 -14.86 20.81
CA SER A 145 -21.45 -13.88 19.92
C SER A 145 -20.47 -12.82 19.42
N GLU A 146 -19.22 -12.83 19.90
CA GLU A 146 -18.19 -11.90 19.45
C GLU A 146 -17.75 -12.20 18.01
N SER A 147 -17.40 -11.15 17.25
CA SER A 147 -16.90 -11.30 15.90
C SER A 147 -15.49 -11.91 15.91
N PRO A 148 -15.29 -13.10 15.31
CA PRO A 148 -13.98 -13.72 15.27
C PRO A 148 -13.00 -12.93 14.39
N PRO A 149 -11.69 -13.01 14.66
CA PRO A 149 -10.68 -12.37 13.83
C PRO A 149 -10.60 -13.03 12.44
N THR A 150 -10.30 -12.22 11.43
CA THR A 150 -10.11 -12.67 10.04
C THR A 150 -8.71 -13.26 9.86
N LEU A 151 -8.64 -14.50 9.37
CA LEU A 151 -7.38 -15.16 9.00
C LEU A 151 -7.36 -15.45 7.51
N ILE A 152 -6.42 -14.82 6.79
CA ILE A 152 -6.18 -15.08 5.37
C ILE A 152 -4.87 -15.84 5.23
N ARG A 153 -4.93 -17.06 4.71
CA ARG A 153 -3.73 -17.87 4.47
C ARG A 153 -3.01 -17.35 3.24
N THR A 154 -1.91 -16.65 3.46
CA THR A 154 -1.05 -16.14 2.39
C THR A 154 0.08 -17.13 2.08
N ASN A 155 0.51 -17.15 0.83
CA ASN A 155 1.75 -17.80 0.40
C ASN A 155 2.82 -16.73 0.12
N LYS A 156 4.04 -17.15 -0.21
CA LYS A 156 5.15 -16.21 -0.48
C LYS A 156 4.83 -15.20 -1.61
N PHE A 157 3.94 -15.57 -2.53
CA PHE A 157 3.50 -14.72 -3.64
C PHE A 157 2.40 -13.75 -3.22
N THR A 158 1.35 -14.23 -2.56
CA THR A 158 0.17 -13.45 -2.17
C THR A 158 0.36 -12.59 -0.93
N ALA A 159 1.39 -12.86 -0.10
CA ALA A 159 1.67 -12.09 1.10
C ALA A 159 1.88 -10.60 0.81
N GLY A 160 2.64 -10.26 -0.24
CA GLY A 160 2.88 -8.87 -0.62
C GLY A 160 1.61 -8.15 -1.08
N PHE A 161 0.73 -8.85 -1.81
CA PHE A 161 -0.56 -8.29 -2.25
C PHE A 161 -1.51 -8.10 -1.07
N GLN A 162 -1.57 -9.07 -0.15
CA GLN A 162 -2.42 -8.99 1.03
C GLN A 162 -1.99 -7.85 1.96
N SER A 163 -0.68 -7.64 2.15
CA SER A 163 -0.15 -6.54 2.96
C SER A 163 -0.62 -5.16 2.46
N ILE A 164 -0.73 -4.98 1.15
CA ILE A 164 -1.24 -3.74 0.55
C ILE A 164 -2.73 -3.56 0.81
N VAL A 165 -3.51 -4.64 0.70
CA VAL A 165 -4.94 -4.62 1.00
C VAL A 165 -5.19 -4.31 2.48
N ASP A 166 -4.46 -5.00 3.38
CA ASP A 166 -4.60 -4.84 4.83
C ASP A 166 -4.19 -3.42 5.30
N ALA A 167 -3.33 -2.72 4.53
CA ALA A 167 -2.97 -1.33 4.81
C ALA A 167 -4.14 -0.35 4.61
N TYR A 168 -5.11 -0.69 3.75
CA TYR A 168 -6.35 0.08 3.60
C TYR A 168 -7.37 -0.25 4.69
N GLY A 169 -7.45 -1.52 5.06
CA GLY A 169 -8.34 -2.00 6.11
C GLY A 169 -8.38 -3.52 6.15
N VAL A 170 -8.55 -4.07 7.34
CA VAL A 170 -8.71 -5.52 7.52
C VAL A 170 -10.16 -5.89 7.21
N ALA A 171 -10.34 -6.86 6.30
CA ALA A 171 -11.66 -7.34 5.90
C ALA A 171 -12.44 -7.96 7.07
N SER A 172 -13.77 -7.83 7.03
CA SER A 172 -14.64 -8.43 8.04
C SER A 172 -14.64 -9.96 7.93
N TYR A 173 -15.04 -10.64 9.01
CA TYR A 173 -15.07 -12.10 9.04
C TYR A 173 -15.97 -12.68 7.94
N GLN A 174 -15.40 -13.56 7.10
CA GLN A 174 -16.05 -14.20 5.95
C GLN A 174 -16.48 -13.27 4.81
N GLU A 175 -15.96 -12.04 4.78
CA GLU A 175 -16.11 -11.16 3.62
C GLU A 175 -15.24 -11.62 2.44
N GLY A 176 -15.67 -11.29 1.22
CA GLY A 176 -14.88 -11.55 0.01
C GLY A 176 -13.55 -10.81 0.05
N ASN A 177 -12.43 -11.53 -0.02
CA ASN A 177 -11.11 -10.90 0.05
C ASN A 177 -10.75 -10.22 -1.29
N PRO A 178 -10.55 -8.90 -1.33
CA PRO A 178 -10.08 -8.23 -2.54
C PRO A 178 -8.62 -8.59 -2.87
N GLY A 179 -7.84 -9.16 -1.95
CA GLY A 179 -6.44 -9.55 -2.16
C GLY A 179 -6.20 -10.66 -3.20
N SER A 180 -7.23 -11.43 -3.59
CA SER A 180 -7.12 -12.37 -4.72
C SER A 180 -7.23 -11.69 -6.09
N GLU A 181 -7.78 -10.48 -6.16
CA GLU A 181 -8.12 -9.80 -7.43
C GLU A 181 -7.66 -8.33 -7.51
N GLY A 182 -7.11 -7.79 -6.41
CA GLY A 182 -6.72 -6.39 -6.28
C GLY A 182 -5.40 -6.06 -6.98
N HIS A 183 -5.48 -5.61 -8.23
CA HIS A 183 -4.45 -4.77 -8.84
C HIS A 183 -4.76 -3.29 -8.54
N GLY A 184 -4.56 -2.87 -7.29
CA GLY A 184 -4.80 -1.51 -6.83
C GLY A 184 -3.53 -0.86 -6.30
N SER A 185 -3.03 0.14 -7.03
CA SER A 185 -1.79 0.86 -6.74
C SER A 185 -2.04 2.18 -6.00
N HIS A 186 -1.58 2.32 -4.75
CA HIS A 186 -1.21 3.60 -4.14
C HIS A 186 -0.05 3.42 -3.16
N ILE A 187 0.87 4.39 -3.15
CA ILE A 187 2.21 4.30 -2.55
C ILE A 187 2.30 5.30 -1.39
N CYS A 188 2.61 4.81 -0.18
CA CYS A 188 3.09 5.64 0.94
C CYS A 188 4.64 5.59 1.02
N PRO A 189 5.34 6.74 1.06
CA PRO A 189 6.80 6.78 0.85
C PRO A 189 7.68 6.31 2.01
N HIS A 190 7.17 6.09 3.22
CA HIS A 190 8.03 5.80 4.40
C HIS A 190 8.24 4.30 4.71
N GLN A 191 7.63 3.37 3.96
CA GLN A 191 7.78 1.91 4.13
C GLN A 191 8.52 1.21 2.98
N ILE A 192 9.11 1.98 2.06
CA ILE A 192 9.60 1.50 0.75
C ILE A 192 10.56 0.30 0.86
N TRP A 193 11.45 0.22 1.84
CA TRP A 193 12.47 -0.84 1.91
C TRP A 193 11.92 -2.20 2.37
N LEU A 194 10.97 -2.26 3.30
CA LEU A 194 10.34 -3.52 3.71
C LEU A 194 9.35 -4.00 2.64
N THR A 195 8.62 -3.08 2.00
CA THR A 195 7.72 -3.40 0.89
C THR A 195 8.49 -3.82 -0.37
N PHE A 196 9.72 -3.35 -0.63
CA PHE A 196 10.51 -3.79 -1.79
C PHE A 196 10.92 -5.27 -1.70
N PHE A 197 11.27 -5.76 -0.50
CA PHE A 197 11.68 -7.16 -0.31
C PHE A 197 10.50 -8.14 -0.27
N GLU A 198 9.34 -7.72 0.22
CA GLU A 198 8.10 -8.53 0.17
C GLU A 198 7.34 -8.39 -1.17
N GLY A 199 7.42 -7.23 -1.82
CA GLY A 199 6.73 -6.87 -3.06
C GLY A 199 7.46 -7.24 -4.35
N ARG A 200 8.54 -8.04 -4.30
CA ARG A 200 9.30 -8.45 -5.51
C ARG A 200 8.43 -9.04 -6.63
N TYR A 201 7.37 -9.76 -6.27
CA TYR A 201 6.42 -10.34 -7.23
C TYR A 201 5.51 -9.29 -7.86
N LEU A 202 5.17 -8.25 -7.11
CA LEU A 202 4.37 -7.12 -7.58
C LEU A 202 5.17 -6.30 -8.59
N ILE A 203 6.43 -5.97 -8.30
CA ILE A 203 7.30 -5.26 -9.23
C ILE A 203 7.52 -6.07 -10.51
N LEU A 204 7.73 -7.39 -10.39
CA LEU A 204 7.87 -8.29 -11.54
C LEU A 204 6.61 -8.28 -12.42
N LEU A 205 5.43 -8.33 -11.82
CA LEU A 205 4.16 -8.32 -12.54
C LEU A 205 3.87 -6.95 -13.19
N MET A 206 4.13 -5.85 -12.47
CA MET A 206 4.05 -4.50 -13.02
C MET A 206 4.99 -4.32 -14.21
N GLY A 207 6.23 -4.83 -14.12
CA GLY A 207 7.19 -4.82 -15.23
C GLY A 207 6.68 -5.60 -16.44
N ALA A 208 6.18 -6.82 -16.23
CA ALA A 208 5.63 -7.65 -17.30
C ALA A 208 4.42 -7.01 -18.00
N PHE A 209 3.47 -6.45 -17.24
CA PHE A 209 2.32 -5.74 -17.80
C PHE A 209 2.68 -4.39 -18.45
N SER A 210 3.69 -3.69 -17.93
CA SER A 210 4.24 -2.49 -18.56
C SER A 210 4.86 -2.81 -19.93
N ILE A 211 5.59 -3.92 -20.04
CA ILE A 211 6.11 -4.39 -21.33
C ILE A 211 4.97 -4.71 -22.30
N TYR A 212 3.95 -5.45 -21.85
CA TYR A 212 2.77 -5.74 -22.68
C TYR A 212 2.05 -4.48 -23.16
N THR A 213 1.77 -3.53 -22.26
CA THR A 213 1.11 -2.27 -22.63
C THR A 213 2.00 -1.38 -23.50
N GLY A 214 3.32 -1.39 -23.30
CA GLY A 214 4.29 -0.74 -24.18
C GLY A 214 4.25 -1.29 -25.61
N PHE A 215 4.11 -2.61 -25.77
CA PHE A 215 3.89 -3.24 -27.07
C PHE A 215 2.53 -2.88 -27.70
N ILE A 216 1.46 -2.80 -26.91
CA ILE A 216 0.13 -2.37 -27.41
C ILE A 216 0.17 -0.93 -27.91
N TYR A 217 0.82 -0.02 -27.18
CA TYR A 217 1.03 1.35 -27.65
C TYR A 217 2.09 1.47 -28.75
N ASN A 218 2.91 0.44 -28.94
CA ASN A 218 4.04 0.41 -29.86
C ASN A 218 5.01 1.59 -29.61
N GLU A 219 5.35 1.83 -28.34
CA GLU A 219 6.29 2.87 -27.92
C GLU A 219 7.36 2.25 -27.02
N CYS A 220 8.59 2.18 -27.52
CA CYS A 220 9.77 1.75 -26.76
C CYS A 220 10.82 2.87 -26.79
N PHE A 221 11.17 3.45 -25.64
CA PHE A 221 12.07 4.61 -25.55
C PHE A 221 11.68 5.76 -26.50
N SER A 222 10.39 6.08 -26.60
CA SER A 222 9.86 7.11 -27.53
C SER A 222 10.09 6.82 -29.02
N LYS A 223 10.36 5.55 -29.39
CA LYS A 223 10.46 5.08 -30.77
C LYS A 223 9.47 3.95 -31.00
N ALA A 224 8.80 3.98 -32.16
CA ALA A 224 7.95 2.88 -32.59
C ALA A 224 8.77 1.73 -33.19
N THR A 225 8.32 0.50 -32.94
CA THR A 225 8.90 -0.71 -33.53
C THR A 225 8.10 -1.15 -34.75
N VAL A 226 8.79 -1.48 -35.85
CA VAL A 226 8.15 -1.96 -37.09
C VAL A 226 8.09 -3.49 -37.04
N ILE A 227 7.05 -4.02 -36.39
CA ILE A 227 6.83 -5.48 -36.28
C ILE A 227 6.17 -6.02 -37.56
N PHE A 228 5.18 -5.30 -38.08
CA PHE A 228 4.48 -5.60 -39.33
C PHE A 228 4.59 -4.41 -40.29
N PRO A 229 4.34 -4.60 -41.60
CA PRO A 229 4.24 -3.50 -42.56
C PRO A 229 3.18 -2.48 -42.13
N SER A 230 3.46 -1.18 -42.27
CA SER A 230 2.50 -0.13 -41.95
C SER A 230 1.25 -0.27 -42.82
N ALA A 231 0.09 -0.06 -42.21
CA ALA A 231 -1.19 -0.14 -42.88
C ALA A 231 -1.44 1.10 -43.76
N TRP A 232 -0.72 2.20 -43.46
CA TRP A 232 -0.67 3.40 -44.26
C TRP A 232 0.41 3.31 -45.34
N SER A 233 0.07 3.63 -46.59
CA SER A 233 1.06 3.75 -47.67
C SER A 233 1.13 5.15 -48.25
N VAL A 234 2.30 5.79 -48.10
CA VAL A 234 2.59 7.13 -48.64
C VAL A 234 2.74 7.09 -50.18
N ALA A 235 3.27 5.99 -50.73
CA ALA A 235 3.51 5.84 -52.16
C ALA A 235 2.23 5.90 -53.01
N THR A 236 1.12 5.34 -52.50
CA THR A 236 -0.17 5.42 -53.20
C THR A 236 -0.73 6.84 -53.20
N MET A 237 -0.54 7.57 -52.10
CA MET A 237 -0.91 8.99 -52.05
C MET A 237 -0.13 9.78 -53.08
N ALA A 238 1.20 9.65 -53.10
CA ALA A 238 2.08 10.36 -54.03
C ALA A 238 1.71 10.13 -55.52
N ASN A 239 1.28 8.91 -55.86
CA ASN A 239 0.83 8.56 -57.21
C ASN A 239 -0.53 9.18 -57.57
N HIS A 240 -1.45 9.34 -56.60
CA HIS A 240 -2.77 9.92 -56.82
C HIS A 240 -2.79 11.44 -56.80
N SER A 241 -1.96 12.07 -55.97
CA SER A 241 -1.93 13.54 -55.78
C SER A 241 -0.81 14.25 -56.55
N SER A 242 -0.14 13.54 -57.48
CA SER A 242 0.93 14.08 -58.34
C SER A 242 1.96 14.92 -57.57
N TRP A 243 2.44 14.42 -56.43
CA TRP A 243 3.45 15.11 -55.62
C TRP A 243 4.77 15.19 -56.38
N SER A 244 5.02 16.32 -57.04
CA SER A 244 6.29 16.60 -57.71
C SER A 244 7.38 16.99 -56.71
N SER A 245 8.65 16.83 -57.08
CA SER A 245 9.78 17.26 -56.25
C SER A 245 9.72 18.76 -55.91
N ALA A 246 9.18 19.58 -56.82
CA ALA A 246 8.94 21.02 -56.58
C ALA A 246 7.82 21.27 -55.54
N TYR A 247 6.78 20.43 -55.50
CA TYR A 247 5.70 20.53 -54.51
C TYR A 247 6.19 20.13 -53.11
N LEU A 248 7.00 19.08 -53.02
CA LEU A 248 7.62 18.64 -51.75
C LEU A 248 8.61 19.66 -51.20
N ALA A 249 9.31 20.41 -52.06
CA ALA A 249 10.22 21.47 -51.65
C ALA A 249 9.49 22.71 -51.08
N THR A 250 8.22 22.91 -51.44
CA THR A 250 7.42 24.08 -51.02
C THR A 250 6.52 23.78 -49.82
N HIS A 251 6.15 22.52 -49.58
CA HIS A 251 5.24 22.12 -48.50
C HIS A 251 5.94 21.22 -47.48
N PRO A 252 6.33 21.73 -46.29
CA PRO A 252 7.05 20.95 -45.28
C PRO A 252 6.17 19.97 -44.50
N SER A 253 4.84 20.14 -44.52
CA SER A 253 3.88 19.22 -43.89
C SER A 253 2.91 18.68 -44.92
N LEU A 254 2.83 17.35 -45.01
CA LEU A 254 1.94 16.65 -45.94
C LEU A 254 0.82 15.97 -45.16
N THR A 255 -0.40 16.09 -45.66
CA THR A 255 -1.58 15.38 -45.13
C THR A 255 -1.86 14.15 -45.98
N LEU A 256 -2.06 13.01 -45.33
CA LEU A 256 -2.49 11.77 -45.98
C LEU A 256 -4.01 11.68 -45.87
N ASP A 257 -4.69 11.61 -47.01
CA ASP A 257 -6.15 11.48 -47.04
C ASP A 257 -6.56 10.00 -47.00
N PRO A 258 -7.21 9.53 -45.91
CA PRO A 258 -7.60 8.13 -45.78
C PRO A 258 -8.73 7.70 -46.73
N ASN A 259 -9.42 8.66 -47.36
CA ASN A 259 -10.50 8.38 -48.31
C ASN A 259 -9.99 8.00 -49.71
N VAL A 260 -8.69 8.22 -49.99
CA VAL A 260 -8.08 7.84 -51.26
C VAL A 260 -7.77 6.34 -51.25
N THR A 261 -8.15 5.65 -52.34
CA THR A 261 -8.02 4.19 -52.45
C THR A 261 -6.56 3.74 -52.26
N GLY A 262 -6.36 2.77 -51.36
CA GLY A 262 -5.05 2.17 -51.12
C GLY A 262 -4.13 2.93 -50.17
N VAL A 263 -4.47 4.16 -49.75
CA VAL A 263 -3.71 4.93 -48.73
C VAL A 263 -3.84 4.30 -47.34
N PHE A 264 -5.04 3.85 -46.97
CA PHE A 264 -5.29 3.08 -45.75
C PHE A 264 -5.78 1.68 -46.11
N ARG A 265 -4.99 0.65 -45.80
CA ARG A 265 -5.26 -0.75 -46.19
C ARG A 265 -5.97 -1.58 -45.12
N GLY A 266 -6.22 -1.00 -43.95
CA GLY A 266 -6.88 -1.65 -42.81
C GLY A 266 -6.21 -1.32 -41.47
N PRO A 267 -6.76 -1.80 -40.35
CA PRO A 267 -6.13 -1.61 -39.04
C PRO A 267 -4.83 -2.43 -38.93
N TYR A 268 -3.87 -1.92 -38.16
CA TYR A 268 -2.62 -2.61 -37.88
C TYR A 268 -2.90 -3.87 -37.03
N PRO A 269 -2.31 -5.05 -37.35
CA PRO A 269 -2.68 -6.31 -36.71
C PRO A 269 -2.45 -6.38 -35.20
N PHE A 270 -1.46 -5.67 -34.68
CA PHE A 270 -1.10 -5.71 -33.25
C PHE A 270 -0.58 -4.37 -32.75
N GLY A 271 -1.35 -3.71 -31.89
CA GLY A 271 -0.99 -2.41 -31.33
C GLY A 271 -1.22 -1.24 -32.31
N ILE A 272 -0.51 -0.14 -32.09
CA ILE A 272 -0.65 1.08 -32.89
C ILE A 272 0.33 1.07 -34.07
N ASP A 273 -0.14 1.53 -35.24
CA ASP A 273 0.68 1.61 -36.45
C ASP A 273 1.92 2.51 -36.23
N PRO A 274 3.15 2.05 -36.55
CA PRO A 274 4.38 2.83 -36.40
C PRO A 274 4.35 4.20 -37.10
N ILE A 275 3.56 4.37 -38.17
CA ILE A 275 3.49 5.64 -38.90
C ILE A 275 3.05 6.81 -38.00
N TRP A 276 2.25 6.52 -36.96
CA TRP A 276 1.80 7.55 -36.01
C TRP A 276 2.96 8.11 -35.20
N SER A 277 4.03 7.37 -34.93
CA SER A 277 5.21 7.92 -34.23
C SER A 277 5.96 8.97 -35.06
N LEU A 278 5.79 8.96 -36.38
CA LEU A 278 6.39 9.94 -37.30
C LEU A 278 5.47 11.13 -37.59
N ALA A 279 4.18 11.01 -37.26
CA ALA A 279 3.18 12.01 -37.61
C ALA A 279 3.20 13.21 -36.65
N THR A 280 3.01 14.42 -37.19
CA THR A 280 2.92 15.64 -36.37
C THR A 280 1.64 15.69 -35.53
N ASN A 281 0.56 15.05 -36.00
CA ASN A 281 -0.74 14.99 -35.33
C ASN A 281 -0.94 13.76 -34.43
N HIS A 282 0.14 13.04 -34.08
CA HIS A 282 0.06 11.81 -33.28
C HIS A 282 -0.58 12.01 -31.91
N LEU A 283 -0.32 13.14 -31.25
CA LEU A 283 -0.89 13.48 -29.94
C LEU A 283 -2.41 13.58 -29.99
N ASN A 284 -2.96 14.16 -31.07
CA ASN A 284 -4.41 14.33 -31.20
C ASN A 284 -5.11 12.97 -31.31
N PHE A 285 -4.52 12.02 -32.05
CA PHE A 285 -5.01 10.66 -32.18
C PHE A 285 -4.87 9.87 -30.86
N LEU A 286 -3.65 9.82 -30.31
CA LEU A 286 -3.33 9.04 -29.12
C LEU A 286 -4.08 9.53 -27.87
N ASN A 287 -4.21 10.84 -27.67
CA ASN A 287 -4.94 11.38 -26.52
C ASN A 287 -6.42 11.02 -26.58
N SER A 288 -7.03 11.11 -27.77
CA SER A 288 -8.43 10.71 -27.96
C SER A 288 -8.63 9.22 -27.71
N PHE A 289 -7.69 8.38 -28.15
CA PHE A 289 -7.71 6.94 -27.90
C PHE A 289 -7.52 6.60 -26.42
N LYS A 290 -6.47 7.12 -25.78
CA LYS A 290 -6.13 6.88 -24.36
C LYS A 290 -7.26 7.31 -23.43
N MET A 291 -7.87 8.47 -23.68
CA MET A 291 -9.02 8.94 -22.89
C MET A 291 -10.19 7.96 -22.96
N LYS A 292 -10.59 7.54 -24.17
CA LYS A 292 -11.72 6.61 -24.36
C LYS A 292 -11.44 5.23 -23.76
N MET A 293 -10.23 4.70 -23.96
CA MET A 293 -9.81 3.43 -23.37
C MET A 293 -9.79 3.48 -21.85
N SER A 294 -9.32 4.58 -21.25
CA SER A 294 -9.33 4.78 -19.79
C SER A 294 -10.75 4.74 -19.23
N VAL A 295 -11.70 5.41 -19.90
CA VAL A 295 -13.11 5.38 -19.50
C VAL A 295 -13.69 3.96 -19.59
N VAL A 296 -13.42 3.23 -20.69
CA VAL A 296 -13.90 1.84 -20.85
C VAL A 296 -13.35 0.92 -19.76
N LEU A 297 -12.04 0.95 -19.53
CA LEU A 297 -11.41 0.13 -18.49
C LEU A 297 -11.90 0.49 -17.08
N GLY A 298 -12.07 1.78 -16.79
CA GLY A 298 -12.58 2.25 -15.51
C GLY A 298 -13.99 1.73 -15.20
N ILE A 299 -14.89 1.78 -16.18
CA ILE A 299 -16.28 1.33 -16.00
C ILE A 299 -16.36 -0.20 -15.86
N VAL A 300 -15.56 -0.94 -16.63
CA VAL A 300 -15.46 -2.40 -16.48
C VAL A 300 -14.91 -2.77 -15.09
N HIS A 301 -13.88 -2.07 -14.62
CA HIS A 301 -13.29 -2.31 -13.29
C HIS A 301 -14.26 -1.99 -12.15
N MET A 302 -14.96 -0.84 -12.21
CA MET A 302 -15.99 -0.49 -11.23
C MET A 302 -17.16 -1.48 -11.27
N GLY A 303 -17.63 -1.86 -12.47
CA GLY A 303 -18.69 -2.86 -12.63
C GLY A 303 -18.31 -4.23 -12.08
N PHE A 304 -17.06 -4.64 -12.23
CA PHE A 304 -16.54 -5.86 -11.62
C PHE A 304 -16.62 -5.81 -10.09
N GLY A 305 -16.24 -4.68 -9.47
CA GLY A 305 -16.35 -4.48 -8.01
C GLY A 305 -17.77 -4.64 -7.48
N VAL A 306 -18.76 -4.04 -8.16
CA VAL A 306 -20.18 -4.17 -7.77
C VAL A 306 -20.68 -5.62 -7.90
N VAL A 307 -20.21 -6.36 -8.92
CA VAL A 307 -20.53 -7.79 -9.09
C VAL A 307 -19.94 -8.63 -7.95
N LEU A 308 -18.74 -8.31 -7.45
CA LEU A 308 -18.18 -8.99 -6.28
C LEU A 308 -19.04 -8.81 -5.02
N GLY A 309 -19.66 -7.63 -4.88
CA GLY A 309 -20.63 -7.36 -3.81
C GLY A 309 -21.81 -8.35 -3.77
N VAL A 310 -22.24 -8.87 -4.93
CA VAL A 310 -23.30 -9.89 -5.02
C VAL A 310 -22.93 -11.15 -4.26
N PHE A 311 -21.70 -11.64 -4.46
CA PHE A 311 -21.24 -12.85 -3.78
C PHE A 311 -21.21 -12.66 -2.27
N ASN A 312 -20.88 -11.44 -1.82
CA ASN A 312 -20.90 -11.07 -0.41
C ASN A 312 -22.32 -11.15 0.18
N HIS A 313 -23.29 -10.48 -0.45
CA HIS A 313 -24.69 -10.51 0.00
C HIS A 313 -25.32 -11.91 -0.09
N LEU A 314 -24.91 -12.71 -1.08
CA LEU A 314 -25.35 -14.10 -1.23
C LEU A 314 -24.79 -14.98 -0.11
N HIS A 315 -23.51 -14.83 0.24
CA HIS A 315 -22.86 -15.56 1.32
C HIS A 315 -23.50 -15.28 2.67
N PHE A 316 -23.73 -14.01 3.00
CA PHE A 316 -24.41 -13.58 4.23
C PHE A 316 -25.93 -13.75 4.20
N LYS A 317 -26.50 -14.31 3.12
CA LYS A 317 -27.95 -14.56 2.93
C LYS A 317 -28.84 -13.31 3.06
N GLN A 318 -28.31 -12.12 2.86
CA GLN A 318 -29.04 -10.86 2.98
C GLN A 318 -29.76 -10.50 1.68
N ARG A 319 -30.83 -11.25 1.34
CA ARG A 319 -31.56 -11.11 0.06
C ARG A 319 -32.15 -9.72 -0.19
N HIS A 320 -32.48 -8.97 0.86
CA HIS A 320 -33.04 -7.62 0.72
C HIS A 320 -32.01 -6.63 0.16
N ARG A 321 -30.74 -6.73 0.56
CA ARG A 321 -29.66 -5.86 0.04
C ARG A 321 -29.39 -6.12 -1.43
N LEU A 322 -29.51 -7.37 -1.89
CA LEU A 322 -29.36 -7.70 -3.31
C LEU A 322 -30.37 -6.93 -4.21
N VAL A 323 -31.61 -6.75 -3.74
CA VAL A 323 -32.66 -6.07 -4.52
C VAL A 323 -32.64 -4.56 -4.32
N LEU A 324 -32.31 -4.08 -3.12
CA LEU A 324 -32.41 -2.66 -2.76
C LEU A 324 -31.10 -1.88 -2.96
N GLU A 325 -29.96 -2.55 -3.00
CA GLU A 325 -28.63 -1.94 -3.09
C GLU A 325 -27.97 -2.31 -4.43
N PHE A 326 -27.73 -3.61 -4.67
CA PHE A 326 -27.04 -4.07 -5.89
C PHE A 326 -27.80 -3.78 -7.19
N LEU A 327 -29.12 -4.06 -7.24
CA LEU A 327 -29.88 -3.90 -8.47
C LEU A 327 -29.97 -2.41 -8.90
N PRO A 328 -30.33 -1.45 -8.02
CA PRO A 328 -30.31 -0.03 -8.37
C PRO A 328 -28.91 0.48 -8.71
N GLU A 329 -27.87 0.03 -8.00
CA GLU A 329 -26.47 0.42 -8.29
C GLU A 329 -26.02 -0.05 -9.68
N MET A 330 -26.28 -1.30 -10.03
CA MET A 330 -25.97 -1.84 -11.36
C MET A 330 -26.76 -1.15 -12.47
N ILE A 331 -28.06 -0.88 -12.26
CA ILE A 331 -28.89 -0.16 -13.22
C ILE A 331 -28.34 1.25 -13.42
N PHE A 332 -28.02 1.96 -12.33
CA PHE A 332 -27.45 3.30 -12.39
C PHE A 332 -26.12 3.33 -13.17
N LEU A 333 -25.19 2.44 -12.85
CA LEU A 333 -23.89 2.33 -13.49
C LEU A 333 -24.01 2.01 -14.99
N LEU A 334 -24.82 1.00 -15.34
CA LEU A 334 -25.00 0.58 -16.74
C LEU A 334 -25.77 1.61 -17.56
N ALA A 335 -26.78 2.27 -16.98
CA ALA A 335 -27.62 3.23 -17.71
C ALA A 335 -26.85 4.49 -18.12
N LEU A 336 -25.98 5.01 -17.26
CA LEU A 336 -25.21 6.22 -17.56
C LEU A 336 -23.87 5.89 -18.22
N PHE A 337 -23.03 5.13 -17.51
CA PHE A 337 -21.66 4.89 -17.91
C PHE A 337 -21.54 3.69 -18.86
N GLY A 338 -22.32 2.63 -18.65
CA GLY A 338 -22.40 1.52 -19.62
C GLY A 338 -22.85 1.98 -21.00
N TYR A 339 -23.84 2.89 -21.07
CA TYR A 339 -24.28 3.50 -22.32
C TYR A 339 -23.18 4.36 -22.97
N LEU A 340 -22.38 5.08 -22.19
CA LEU A 340 -21.23 5.82 -22.71
C LEU A 340 -20.21 4.89 -23.38
N VAL A 341 -19.92 3.73 -22.78
CA VAL A 341 -19.05 2.70 -23.37
C VAL A 341 -19.64 2.18 -24.67
N PHE A 342 -20.95 1.91 -24.70
CA PHE A 342 -21.65 1.52 -25.92
C PHE A 342 -21.50 2.57 -27.04
N LEU A 343 -21.66 3.86 -26.74
CA LEU A 343 -21.48 4.94 -27.72
C LEU A 343 -20.05 5.02 -28.27
N ILE A 344 -19.03 4.75 -27.45
CA ILE A 344 -17.63 4.72 -27.87
C ILE A 344 -17.42 3.60 -28.90
N PHE A 345 -17.83 2.37 -28.59
CA PHE A 345 -17.70 1.24 -29.51
C PHE A 345 -18.55 1.41 -30.77
N TYR A 346 -19.78 1.91 -30.63
CA TYR A 346 -20.66 2.17 -31.77
C TYR A 346 -20.05 3.21 -32.71
N LYS A 347 -19.47 4.29 -32.18
CA LYS A 347 -18.77 5.30 -32.99
C LYS A 347 -17.56 4.70 -33.71
N TRP A 348 -16.77 3.84 -33.05
CA TRP A 348 -15.62 3.16 -33.68
C TRP A 348 -16.01 2.21 -34.81
N LEU A 349 -17.19 1.59 -34.74
CA LEU A 349 -17.64 0.63 -35.75
C LEU A 349 -18.35 1.30 -36.93
N LYS A 350 -19.13 2.38 -36.69
CA LYS A 350 -19.99 2.98 -37.71
C LYS A 350 -19.31 4.06 -38.56
N TYR A 351 -18.49 4.92 -37.97
CA TYR A 351 -17.94 6.07 -38.69
C TYR A 351 -16.57 5.73 -39.27
N SER A 352 -16.46 5.83 -40.60
CA SER A 352 -15.21 5.70 -41.34
C SER A 352 -14.70 7.07 -41.82
N ALA A 353 -13.56 7.07 -42.52
CA ALA A 353 -12.96 8.27 -43.12
C ALA A 353 -13.92 9.06 -44.03
N ALA A 354 -14.80 8.36 -44.76
CA ALA A 354 -15.76 8.95 -45.68
C ALA A 354 -16.80 9.85 -44.98
N ASP A 355 -17.26 9.44 -43.79
CA ASP A 355 -18.32 10.13 -43.02
C ASP A 355 -17.76 11.03 -41.91
N SER A 356 -16.44 11.24 -41.91
CA SER A 356 -15.72 11.97 -40.85
C SER A 356 -16.22 13.40 -40.61
N ARG A 357 -16.70 14.08 -41.65
CA ARG A 357 -17.22 15.46 -41.56
C ARG A 357 -18.51 15.57 -40.75
N VAL A 358 -19.28 14.48 -40.68
CA VAL A 358 -20.60 14.43 -40.02
C VAL A 358 -20.50 13.68 -38.68
N ALA A 359 -19.30 13.28 -38.26
CA ALA A 359 -19.09 12.47 -37.07
C ALA A 359 -19.36 13.28 -35.78
N PRO A 360 -20.42 12.97 -35.01
CA PRO A 360 -20.80 13.76 -33.85
C PRO A 360 -19.86 13.54 -32.66
N SER A 361 -19.83 14.47 -31.72
CA SER A 361 -19.02 14.35 -30.52
C SER A 361 -19.75 13.58 -29.40
N ILE A 362 -19.09 12.57 -28.82
CA ILE A 362 -19.68 11.73 -27.76
C ILE A 362 -19.96 12.56 -26.50
N LEU A 363 -19.08 13.51 -26.19
CA LEU A 363 -19.18 14.37 -25.02
C LEU A 363 -20.43 15.26 -25.06
N ILE A 364 -20.75 15.87 -26.20
CA ILE A 364 -21.96 16.70 -26.32
C ILE A 364 -23.21 15.83 -26.19
N HIS A 365 -23.26 14.66 -26.83
CA HIS A 365 -24.39 13.73 -26.63
C HIS A 365 -24.56 13.25 -25.20
N PHE A 366 -23.48 13.17 -24.43
CA PHE A 366 -23.53 12.81 -23.01
C PHE A 366 -24.04 13.99 -22.16
N ILE A 367 -23.65 15.23 -22.46
CA ILE A 367 -24.17 16.43 -21.81
C ILE A 367 -25.65 16.62 -22.12
N ASP A 368 -26.02 16.53 -23.40
CA ASP A 368 -27.39 16.70 -23.88
C ASP A 368 -28.35 15.68 -23.28
N MET A 369 -27.85 14.47 -23.00
CA MET A 369 -28.59 13.42 -22.31
C MET A 369 -29.07 13.87 -20.92
N PHE A 370 -28.22 14.55 -20.12
CA PHE A 370 -28.61 15.04 -18.80
C PHE A 370 -29.42 16.34 -18.85
N LEU A 371 -29.16 17.20 -19.83
CA LEU A 371 -29.85 18.48 -19.98
C LEU A 371 -31.20 18.36 -20.71
N PHE A 372 -31.57 17.17 -21.19
CA PHE A 372 -32.78 16.93 -22.00
C PHE A 372 -32.93 17.90 -23.18
N THR A 373 -31.80 18.30 -23.77
CA THR A 373 -31.76 19.21 -24.93
C THR A 373 -31.37 18.44 -26.18
N SER A 374 -31.66 19.00 -27.36
CA SER A 374 -31.28 18.43 -28.64
C SER A 374 -30.61 19.50 -29.49
N ASN A 375 -29.31 19.31 -29.75
CA ASN A 375 -28.55 20.20 -30.63
C ASN A 375 -28.73 19.80 -32.09
N VAL A 376 -29.23 20.73 -32.92
CA VAL A 376 -29.47 20.49 -34.36
C VAL A 376 -28.16 20.25 -35.13
N GLU A 377 -27.04 20.77 -34.63
CA GLU A 377 -25.71 20.62 -35.24
C GLU A 377 -25.07 19.24 -35.00
N ASN A 378 -25.48 18.51 -33.95
CA ASN A 378 -24.98 17.17 -33.66
C ASN A 378 -26.00 16.11 -34.09
N LEU A 379 -25.76 15.47 -35.24
CA LEU A 379 -26.65 14.44 -35.75
C LEU A 379 -26.72 13.23 -34.80
N PRO A 380 -27.90 12.60 -34.67
CA PRO A 380 -28.04 11.38 -33.88
C PRO A 380 -27.21 10.22 -34.47
N LEU A 381 -26.53 9.47 -33.60
CA LEU A 381 -25.69 8.33 -33.97
C LEU A 381 -26.50 7.15 -34.52
N TYR A 382 -27.71 6.95 -34.02
CA TYR A 382 -28.61 5.88 -34.46
C TYR A 382 -30.08 6.33 -34.43
N GLN A 383 -30.92 5.61 -35.17
CA GLN A 383 -32.35 5.89 -35.23
C GLN A 383 -32.98 5.59 -33.87
N GLY A 384 -33.71 6.55 -33.30
CA GLY A 384 -34.33 6.40 -31.97
C GLY A 384 -33.38 6.65 -30.80
N GLN A 385 -32.29 7.40 -30.98
CA GLN A 385 -31.38 7.74 -29.87
C GLN A 385 -32.06 8.52 -28.73
N VAL A 386 -32.91 9.51 -29.06
CA VAL A 386 -33.59 10.37 -28.08
C VAL A 386 -34.45 9.56 -27.09
N PRO A 387 -35.40 8.69 -27.52
CA PRO A 387 -36.22 7.93 -26.58
C PRO A 387 -35.39 6.97 -25.70
N VAL A 388 -34.32 6.37 -26.24
CA VAL A 388 -33.43 5.50 -25.44
C VAL A 388 -32.73 6.31 -24.35
N GLN A 389 -32.16 7.48 -24.70
CA GLN A 389 -31.50 8.35 -23.73
C GLN A 389 -32.45 8.83 -22.63
N THR A 390 -33.67 9.24 -22.99
CA THR A 390 -34.69 9.65 -22.01
C THR A 390 -35.05 8.52 -21.05
N VAL A 391 -35.26 7.29 -21.55
CA VAL A 391 -35.58 6.13 -20.70
C VAL A 391 -34.42 5.80 -19.75
N LEU A 392 -33.18 5.81 -20.24
CA LEU A 392 -32.00 5.52 -19.42
C LEU A 392 -31.81 6.54 -18.28
N VAL A 393 -32.00 7.83 -18.55
CA VAL A 393 -31.89 8.88 -17.52
C VAL A 393 -33.02 8.77 -16.50
N VAL A 394 -34.26 8.50 -16.93
CA VAL A 394 -35.38 8.29 -16.01
C VAL A 394 -35.13 7.09 -15.10
N LEU A 395 -34.62 5.98 -15.65
CA LEU A 395 -34.23 4.81 -14.85
C LEU A 395 -33.13 5.14 -13.84
N ALA A 396 -32.08 5.88 -14.26
CA ALA A 396 -31.00 6.28 -13.38
C ALA A 396 -31.44 7.25 -12.27
N LEU A 397 -32.36 8.17 -12.57
CA LEU A 397 -32.95 9.07 -11.57
C LEU A 397 -33.86 8.31 -10.61
N ALA A 398 -34.61 7.31 -11.09
CA ALA A 398 -35.45 6.48 -10.24
C ALA A 398 -34.64 5.58 -9.30
N SER A 399 -33.42 5.15 -9.66
CA SER A 399 -32.56 4.37 -8.78
C SER A 399 -32.02 5.16 -7.58
N VAL A 400 -31.87 6.48 -7.67
CA VAL A 400 -31.29 7.30 -6.59
C VAL A 400 -32.14 7.28 -5.31
N PRO A 401 -33.47 7.52 -5.34
CA PRO A 401 -34.31 7.38 -4.15
C PRO A 401 -34.35 5.96 -3.60
N VAL A 402 -34.28 4.94 -4.46
CA VAL A 402 -34.29 3.54 -4.02
C VAL A 402 -33.03 3.20 -3.26
N LEU A 403 -31.87 3.67 -3.72
CA LEU A 403 -30.59 3.45 -3.04
C LEU A 403 -30.52 4.19 -1.69
N LEU A 404 -31.03 5.42 -1.63
CA LEU A 404 -31.01 6.24 -0.42
C LEU A 404 -32.01 5.77 0.65
N LEU A 405 -33.24 5.41 0.24
CA LEU A 405 -34.35 5.13 1.16
C LEU A 405 -34.70 3.64 1.26
N GLY A 406 -34.23 2.79 0.36
CA GLY A 406 -34.64 1.39 0.27
C GLY A 406 -34.31 0.60 1.53
N THR A 407 -33.06 0.63 1.97
CA THR A 407 -32.61 -0.07 3.18
C THR A 407 -33.23 0.47 4.47
N PRO A 408 -33.28 1.79 4.77
CA PRO A 408 -33.89 2.28 6.00
C PRO A 408 -35.41 2.03 6.02
N LEU A 409 -36.12 2.19 4.90
CA LEU A 409 -37.56 1.90 4.85
C LEU A 409 -37.86 0.41 5.04
N TYR A 410 -37.03 -0.49 4.47
CA TYR A 410 -37.19 -1.92 4.66
C TYR A 410 -37.01 -2.32 6.14
N LEU A 411 -35.98 -1.80 6.80
CA LEU A 411 -35.74 -2.05 8.23
C LEU A 411 -36.86 -1.46 9.10
N TRP A 412 -37.31 -0.24 8.80
CA TRP A 412 -38.41 0.40 9.50
C TRP A 412 -39.72 -0.37 9.38
N CYS A 413 -40.08 -0.84 8.17
CA CYS A 413 -41.26 -1.68 7.95
C CYS A 413 -41.17 -3.02 8.70
N ARG A 414 -39.98 -3.63 8.78
CA ARG A 414 -39.76 -4.87 9.54
C ARG A 414 -39.91 -4.67 11.04
N GLN A 415 -39.45 -3.54 11.59
CA GLN A 415 -39.62 -3.20 13.00
C GLN A 415 -41.07 -2.87 13.36
N ARG A 416 -41.86 -2.36 12.42
CA ARG A 416 -43.28 -2.00 12.61
C ARG A 416 -44.26 -3.14 12.34
N ALA A 417 -43.82 -4.22 11.71
CA ALA A 417 -44.63 -5.42 11.57
C ALA A 417 -44.87 -6.03 12.96
N PRO A 418 -46.12 -6.32 13.38
CA PRO A 418 -46.38 -6.91 14.68
C PRO A 418 -45.70 -8.28 14.75
N SER A 419 -44.82 -8.45 15.74
CA SER A 419 -44.14 -9.71 16.02
C SER A 419 -45.16 -10.84 16.12
N ARG A 420 -45.21 -11.74 15.13
CA ARG A 420 -45.80 -13.06 15.35
C ARG A 420 -44.98 -13.74 16.45
N PRO A 421 -45.58 -14.26 17.52
CA PRO A 421 -44.83 -15.02 18.53
C PRO A 421 -44.33 -16.30 17.84
N VAL A 422 -43.04 -16.34 17.51
CA VAL A 422 -42.37 -17.55 17.03
C VAL A 422 -41.84 -18.28 18.25
N ALA A 423 -42.28 -19.53 18.39
CA ALA A 423 -41.84 -20.46 19.41
C ALA A 423 -40.31 -20.65 19.33
N THR A 424 -39.69 -20.70 20.52
CA THR A 424 -38.34 -21.15 20.87
C THR A 424 -37.52 -21.83 19.77
N GLY A 425 -36.36 -21.25 19.46
CA GLY A 425 -35.20 -21.93 18.87
C GLY A 425 -34.54 -21.13 17.75
N GLU A 426 -33.28 -20.74 17.96
CA GLU A 426 -32.31 -20.20 16.99
C GLU A 426 -32.42 -18.69 16.66
N GLN A 427 -31.71 -17.88 17.46
CA GLN A 427 -31.38 -16.48 17.15
C GLN A 427 -30.15 -16.41 16.24
N GLU A 428 -30.33 -15.97 14.99
CA GLU A 428 -29.25 -15.37 14.18
C GLU A 428 -28.94 -13.95 14.73
N PRO A 429 -27.67 -13.60 15.01
CA PRO A 429 -27.35 -12.25 15.46
C PRO A 429 -27.19 -11.27 14.29
N LEU A 430 -27.76 -10.08 14.49
CA LEU A 430 -27.65 -8.90 13.65
C LEU A 430 -26.22 -8.37 13.66
N LEU A 431 -25.57 -8.37 12.49
CA LEU A 431 -24.37 -7.58 12.22
C LEU A 431 -24.81 -6.12 12.02
N ASP A 432 -24.63 -5.29 13.05
CA ASP A 432 -24.65 -3.83 12.89
C ASP A 432 -23.21 -3.36 12.69
N GLY A 433 -22.96 -2.78 11.51
CA GLY A 433 -21.72 -2.09 11.17
C GLY A 433 -21.69 -0.76 11.90
N GLN A 434 -20.85 -0.66 12.92
CA GLN A 434 -20.50 0.60 13.53
C GLN A 434 -19.33 1.18 12.74
N GLU A 435 -19.64 1.90 11.67
CA GLU A 435 -18.66 2.80 11.05
C GLU A 435 -18.36 3.97 11.99
N ALA A 436 -17.07 4.26 12.03
CA ALA A 436 -16.39 5.29 12.79
C ALA A 436 -17.11 6.65 12.78
N GLY A 437 -17.38 7.15 13.99
CA GLY A 437 -17.82 8.51 14.24
C GLY A 437 -17.62 8.89 15.72
N ASN A 438 -16.38 9.25 16.06
CA ASN A 438 -15.97 10.06 17.22
C ASN A 438 -16.85 10.07 18.48
N SER A 439 -16.42 9.35 19.52
CA SER A 439 -16.62 9.81 20.90
C SER A 439 -15.68 9.10 21.88
N VAL A 440 -14.64 9.79 22.36
CA VAL A 440 -14.20 9.63 23.75
C VAL A 440 -13.88 11.02 24.29
N ASN A 441 -14.84 11.58 25.01
CA ASN A 441 -14.57 12.59 26.02
C ASN A 441 -13.67 11.95 27.07
N ALA A 442 -12.48 12.52 27.25
CA ALA A 442 -11.78 12.48 28.51
C ALA A 442 -12.69 13.10 29.58
N THR A 443 -12.84 12.46 30.73
CA THR A 443 -13.08 13.13 32.02
C THR A 443 -12.90 12.12 33.15
N LYS A 444 -11.89 12.33 33.99
CA LYS A 444 -11.99 12.53 35.45
C LYS A 444 -10.64 12.27 36.12
N GLU A 445 -9.82 13.31 36.18
CA GLU A 445 -9.10 13.64 37.40
C GLU A 445 -9.87 14.79 38.08
N ASP A 446 -9.67 14.91 39.40
CA ASP A 446 -10.20 15.91 40.35
C ASP A 446 -11.38 15.47 41.22
N VAL A 447 -11.05 15.02 42.45
CA VAL A 447 -11.63 15.54 43.71
C VAL A 447 -10.55 15.56 44.81
N GLU A 448 -10.14 16.79 45.15
CA GLU A 448 -9.77 17.38 46.46
C GLU A 448 -9.09 16.57 47.58
N SER A 449 -7.94 17.10 48.05
CA SER A 449 -7.67 17.45 49.47
C SER A 449 -6.36 18.28 49.49
N GLY A 450 -6.37 19.58 49.79
CA GLY A 450 -6.46 20.09 51.17
C GLY A 450 -5.05 20.47 51.65
N GLY A 451 -4.76 21.78 51.70
CA GLY A 451 -3.41 22.30 51.91
C GLY A 451 -2.88 22.21 53.35
N HIS A 452 -1.55 22.17 53.48
CA HIS A 452 -0.81 22.70 54.62
C HIS A 452 0.66 22.95 54.25
N SER A 453 1.07 24.21 54.25
CA SER A 453 2.43 24.59 54.68
C SER A 453 2.46 24.46 56.22
N PRO A 454 3.62 24.21 56.87
CA PRO A 454 4.53 25.34 57.10
C PRO A 454 6.04 24.99 57.20
N ASP A 455 6.82 26.07 57.29
CA ASP A 455 8.10 26.24 57.97
C ASP A 455 9.43 25.75 57.36
N ALA A 456 10.18 26.77 56.91
CA ALA A 456 11.45 27.21 57.50
C ALA A 456 12.45 26.13 57.96
N LYS A 457 13.52 25.98 57.18
CA LYS A 457 14.89 26.39 57.55
C LYS A 457 15.84 26.28 56.37
#